data_AF-X1NQP0-F1
#
_entry.id   AF-X1NQP0-F1
#
_cell.length_a   1.000
_cell.length_b   1.000
_cell.length_c   1.000
_cell.angle_alpha   90.00
_cell.angle_beta   90.00
_cell.angle_gamma   90.00
#
_symmetry.space_group_name_H-M   'P 1'
#
loop_
_entity.id
_entity.type
_entity.pdbx_description
1 polymer ?
#
loop_
_entity_poly.entity_id
_entity_poly.type
_entity_poly.pdbx_seq_one_letter_code
_entity_poly.pdbx_strand_id
1 'polypeptide(L)'
;LPRIFSDFVWKQTKERFLPNPEKIAWQTDFPLPEKKGHLIVNLKQATRTEDKVTLLVLELKTRGIGESANEEAIREWFDLSHDWIVRGFTDLTTPEIQKIWERE
;
A
#
# COMPACT_ATOMS: atom_id res chain seq x y z
N LEU A 1 -2.99 -13.55 4.28
CA LEU A 1 -3.11 -12.47 3.28
C LEU A 1 -4.53 -11.96 3.14
N PRO A 2 -5.58 -12.78 2.92
CA PRO A 2 -6.95 -12.26 2.74
C PRO A 2 -7.56 -11.60 3.99
N ARG A 3 -7.00 -11.87 5.18
CA ARG A 3 -7.34 -11.19 6.45
C ARG A 3 -6.54 -9.91 6.68
N ILE A 4 -5.67 -9.54 5.75
CA ILE A 4 -4.76 -8.38 5.88
C ILE A 4 -5.04 -7.40 4.74
N PHE A 5 -5.07 -7.90 3.50
CA PHE A 5 -5.29 -7.10 2.30
C PHE A 5 -6.61 -7.45 1.64
N SER A 6 -7.32 -6.44 1.17
CA SER A 6 -8.62 -6.56 0.51
C SER A 6 -8.48 -7.12 -0.91
N ASP A 7 -7.53 -6.60 -1.68
CA ASP A 7 -7.41 -6.91 -3.12
C ASP A 7 -6.44 -8.06 -3.43
N PHE A 8 -5.55 -8.39 -2.48
CA PHE A 8 -4.57 -9.46 -2.66
C PHE A 8 -5.06 -10.79 -2.06
N VAL A 9 -5.78 -11.56 -2.88
CA VAL A 9 -6.30 -12.88 -2.50
C VAL A 9 -5.67 -13.99 -3.35
N TRP A 10 -4.72 -14.74 -2.79
CA TRP A 10 -4.26 -15.99 -3.40
C TRP A 10 -5.32 -17.07 -3.22
N LYS A 11 -6.06 -17.37 -4.30
CA LYS A 11 -7.09 -18.42 -4.31
C LYS A 11 -6.43 -19.78 -4.55
N GLN A 12 -6.41 -20.64 -3.54
CA GLN A 12 -5.98 -22.04 -3.70
C GLN A 12 -7.20 -22.91 -3.99
N THR A 13 -7.18 -23.62 -5.12
CA THR A 13 -8.18 -24.63 -5.48
C THR A 13 -7.53 -26.02 -5.47
N LYS A 14 -8.32 -27.08 -5.30
CA LYS A 14 -7.80 -28.48 -5.25
C LYS A 14 -7.10 -28.90 -6.55
N GLU A 15 -7.41 -28.25 -7.66
CA GLU A 15 -6.90 -28.55 -9.01
C GLU A 15 -5.66 -27.73 -9.37
N ARG A 16 -5.17 -26.87 -8.47
CA ARG A 16 -4.01 -26.01 -8.78
C ARG A 16 -2.71 -26.82 -8.79
N PHE A 17 -1.95 -26.64 -9.88
CA PHE A 17 -0.62 -27.23 -10.04
C PHE A 17 0.42 -26.66 -9.05
N LEU A 18 0.40 -25.35 -8.82
CA LEU A 18 1.39 -24.70 -7.95
C LEU A 18 0.99 -24.78 -6.46
N PRO A 19 1.95 -25.00 -5.56
CA PRO A 19 1.73 -24.87 -4.12
C PRO A 19 1.56 -23.39 -3.74
N ASN A 20 1.31 -23.13 -2.45
CA ASN A 20 1.31 -21.76 -1.96
C ASN A 20 2.70 -21.13 -2.15
N PRO A 21 2.77 -19.86 -2.58
CA PRO A 21 4.04 -19.17 -2.74
C PRO A 21 4.70 -18.96 -1.38
N GLU A 22 6.01 -19.22 -1.31
CA GLU A 22 6.82 -18.92 -0.13
C GLU A 22 7.09 -17.41 -0.01
N LYS A 23 7.34 -16.74 -1.14
CA LYS A 23 7.67 -15.32 -1.23
C LYS A 23 6.70 -14.60 -2.15
N ILE A 24 6.35 -13.38 -1.76
CA ILE A 24 5.46 -12.50 -2.53
C ILE A 24 6.07 -11.11 -2.55
N ALA A 25 6.13 -10.54 -3.75
CA ALA A 25 6.42 -9.13 -3.99
C ALA A 25 5.33 -8.58 -4.91
N TRP A 26 4.77 -7.42 -4.57
CA TRP A 26 3.73 -6.77 -5.36
C TRP A 26 3.98 -5.27 -5.37
N GLN A 27 3.80 -4.66 -6.54
CA GLN A 27 3.91 -3.23 -6.74
C GLN A 27 2.76 -2.77 -7.63
N THR A 28 2.13 -1.66 -7.25
CA THR A 28 1.09 -0.99 -8.04
C THR A 28 1.27 0.52 -7.99
N ASP A 29 0.75 1.21 -8.99
CA ASP A 29 0.80 2.64 -9.13
C ASP A 29 -0.61 3.17 -9.45
N PHE A 30 -1.06 4.17 -8.71
CA PHE A 30 -2.35 4.83 -8.90
C PHE A 30 -2.14 6.31 -9.26
N PRO A 31 -2.66 6.80 -10.39
CA PRO A 31 -2.52 8.20 -10.76
C PRO A 31 -3.32 9.09 -9.80
N LEU A 32 -2.68 10.14 -9.30
CA LEU A 32 -3.37 11.20 -8.56
C LEU A 32 -4.17 12.08 -9.54
N PRO A 33 -5.23 12.76 -9.06
CA PRO A 33 -6.05 13.65 -9.87
C PRO A 33 -5.22 14.77 -10.48
N GLU A 34 -5.72 15.36 -11.56
CA GLU A 34 -5.10 16.55 -12.19
C GLU A 34 -3.62 16.35 -12.57
N LYS A 35 -3.19 15.10 -12.79
CA LYS A 35 -1.79 14.74 -13.09
C LYS A 35 -0.82 15.21 -12.00
N LYS A 36 -1.28 15.33 -10.75
CA LYS A 36 -0.47 15.76 -9.60
C LYS A 36 0.52 14.70 -9.11
N GLY A 37 0.56 13.53 -9.74
CA GLY A 37 1.55 12.49 -9.47
C GLY A 37 0.94 11.11 -9.41
N HIS A 38 1.54 10.28 -8.56
CA HIS A 38 1.27 8.85 -8.46
C HIS A 38 1.36 8.39 -7.00
N LEU A 39 0.43 7.57 -6.54
CA LEU A 39 0.52 6.80 -5.31
C LEU A 39 1.13 5.44 -5.67
N ILE A 40 2.36 5.21 -5.23
CA ILE A 40 3.09 3.98 -5.44
C ILE A 40 2.94 3.13 -4.18
N VAL A 41 2.45 1.90 -4.36
CA VAL A 41 2.29 0.94 -3.27
C VAL A 41 3.18 -0.27 -3.52
N ASN A 42 3.92 -0.70 -2.49
CA ASN A 42 4.77 -1.87 -2.52
C ASN A 42 4.47 -2.80 -1.34
N LEU A 43 4.32 -4.08 -1.61
CA LEU A 43 4.24 -5.14 -0.61
C LEU A 43 5.45 -6.06 -0.78
N LYS A 44 6.22 -6.24 0.30
CA LYS A 44 7.36 -7.16 0.35
C LYS A 44 7.37 -7.94 1.66
N GLN A 45 8.03 -9.09 1.65
CA GLN A 45 8.37 -9.81 2.87
C GLN A 45 9.72 -9.32 3.42
N ALA A 46 9.82 -9.25 4.74
CA ALA A 46 11.07 -8.96 5.46
C ALA A 46 11.24 -9.95 6.61
N THR A 47 12.46 -10.11 7.11
CA THR A 47 12.73 -10.91 8.31
C THR A 47 13.06 -9.95 9.44
N ARG A 48 12.29 -10.00 10.53
CA ARG A 48 12.55 -9.23 11.72
C ARG A 48 13.88 -9.64 12.35
N THR A 49 14.71 -8.67 12.71
CA THR A 49 16.10 -8.92 13.13
C THR A 49 16.18 -9.63 14.47
N GLU A 50 15.28 -9.29 15.40
CA GLU A 50 15.29 -9.71 16.81
C GLU A 50 14.94 -11.19 16.99
N ASP A 51 13.94 -11.68 16.25
CA ASP A 51 13.35 -13.01 16.48
C ASP A 51 13.18 -13.84 15.19
N LYS A 52 13.68 -13.34 14.06
CA LYS A 52 13.64 -14.01 12.74
C LYS A 52 12.23 -14.29 12.22
N VAL A 53 11.21 -13.60 12.75
CA VAL A 53 9.84 -13.72 12.26
C VAL A 53 9.70 -13.03 10.90
N THR A 54 8.98 -13.69 9.98
CA THR A 54 8.63 -13.09 8.70
C THR A 54 7.58 -11.99 8.88
N LEU A 55 7.88 -10.80 8.39
CA LEU A 55 7.01 -9.64 8.34
C LEU A 55 6.52 -9.39 6.92
N LEU A 56 5.34 -8.79 6.82
CA LEU A 56 4.87 -8.15 5.60
C LEU A 56 5.05 -6.64 5.76
N VAL A 57 5.73 -6.03 4.79
CA VAL A 57 5.97 -4.59 4.76
C VAL A 57 5.17 -4.02 3.60
N LEU A 58 4.12 -3.26 3.93
CA LEU A 58 3.34 -2.47 2.99
C LEU A 58 3.86 -1.02 3.04
N GLU A 59 4.43 -0.55 1.94
CA GLU A 59 4.93 0.81 1.77
C GLU A 59 4.02 1.57 0.82
N LEU A 60 3.52 2.72 1.25
CA LEU A 60 2.78 3.67 0.42
C LEU A 60 3.59 4.97 0.34
N LYS A 61 3.78 5.48 -0.88
CA LYS A 61 4.41 6.78 -1.09
C LYS A 61 3.80 7.49 -2.28
N THR A 62 3.63 8.80 -2.17
CA THR A 62 3.26 9.62 -3.31
C THR A 62 4.51 10.18 -3.98
N ARG A 63 4.44 10.35 -5.29
CA ARG A 63 5.49 10.98 -6.08
C ARG A 63 4.88 11.93 -7.09
N GLY A 64 5.33 13.19 -7.08
CA GLY A 64 4.88 14.26 -7.97
C GLY A 64 5.02 15.62 -7.28
N ILE A 65 4.63 16.69 -7.97
CA ILE A 65 4.40 18.01 -7.35
C ILE A 65 3.41 18.88 -8.15
N GLY A 66 2.75 18.31 -9.19
CA GLY A 66 1.96 19.07 -10.15
C GLY A 66 2.82 19.91 -11.11
N GLU A 67 2.19 20.86 -11.80
CA GLU A 67 2.84 21.74 -12.80
C GLU A 67 3.41 23.03 -12.18
N SER A 68 2.92 23.45 -11.01
CA SER A 68 3.36 24.66 -10.32
C SER A 68 4.20 24.32 -9.09
N ALA A 69 5.30 25.04 -8.90
CA ALA A 69 6.20 24.90 -7.75
C ALA A 69 6.13 26.12 -6.79
N ASN A 70 5.03 26.88 -6.83
CA ASN A 70 4.80 27.93 -5.84
C ASN A 70 4.44 27.32 -4.47
N GLU A 71 4.59 28.10 -3.40
CA GLU A 71 4.40 27.60 -2.04
C GLU A 71 3.00 27.01 -1.80
N GLU A 72 1.96 27.65 -2.33
CA GLU A 72 0.57 27.22 -2.19
C GLU A 72 0.32 25.88 -2.88
N ALA A 73 0.76 25.72 -4.13
CA ALA A 73 0.66 24.47 -4.87
C ALA A 73 1.41 23.31 -4.20
N ILE A 74 2.56 23.60 -3.59
CA ILE A 74 3.32 22.60 -2.81
C ILE A 74 2.53 22.17 -1.57
N ARG A 75 1.93 23.12 -0.84
CA ARG A 75 1.09 22.81 0.34
C ARG A 75 -0.12 21.97 -0.05
N GLU A 76 -0.85 22.37 -1.09
CA GLU A 76 -1.97 21.60 -1.63
C GLU A 76 -1.56 20.18 -2.06
N TRP A 77 -0.37 20.05 -2.64
CA TRP A 77 0.16 18.74 -3.03
C TRP A 77 0.46 17.85 -1.83
N PHE A 78 0.99 18.40 -0.73
CA PHE A 78 1.21 17.65 0.50
C PHE A 78 -0.10 17.21 1.15
N ASP A 79 -1.12 18.07 1.17
CA ASP A 79 -2.45 17.74 1.69
C ASP A 79 -3.09 16.61 0.87
N LEU A 80 -3.07 16.74 -0.46
CA LEU A 80 -3.53 15.69 -1.38
C LEU A 80 -2.76 14.38 -1.17
N SER A 81 -1.44 14.47 -1.06
CA SER A 81 -0.57 13.30 -0.87
C SER A 81 -0.88 12.56 0.43
N HIS A 82 -1.05 13.30 1.52
CA HIS A 82 -1.42 12.74 2.81
C HIS A 82 -2.77 12.02 2.74
N ASP A 83 -3.80 12.68 2.20
CA ASP A 83 -5.14 12.11 2.06
C ASP A 83 -5.11 10.83 1.21
N TRP A 84 -4.35 10.81 0.12
CA TRP A 84 -4.19 9.64 -0.74
C TRP A 84 -3.47 8.48 -0.06
N ILE A 85 -2.45 8.74 0.76
CA ILE A 85 -1.76 7.68 1.52
C ILE A 85 -2.72 7.08 2.55
N VAL A 86 -3.43 7.91 3.31
CA VAL A 86 -4.36 7.44 4.34
C VAL A 86 -5.51 6.66 3.71
N ARG A 87 -6.16 7.20 2.68
CA ARG A 87 -7.27 6.52 1.98
C ARG A 87 -6.79 5.26 1.28
N GLY A 88 -5.65 5.32 0.59
CA GLY A 88 -5.06 4.16 -0.07
C GLY A 88 -4.74 3.03 0.89
N PHE A 89 -4.22 3.34 2.09
CA PHE A 89 -4.02 2.34 3.14
C PHE A 89 -5.35 1.70 3.54
N THR A 90 -6.39 2.49 3.74
CA THR A 90 -7.71 1.99 4.18
C THR A 90 -8.45 1.21 3.10
N ASP A 91 -8.21 1.52 1.83
CA ASP A 91 -8.79 0.79 0.70
C ASP A 91 -8.15 -0.60 0.55
N LEU A 92 -6.81 -0.64 0.65
CA LEU A 92 -6.02 -1.85 0.42
C LEU A 92 -5.97 -2.82 1.60
N THR A 93 -6.35 -2.39 2.81
CA THR A 93 -6.29 -3.20 4.04
C THR A 93 -7.67 -3.53 4.59
N THR A 94 -7.78 -4.65 5.31
CA THR A 94 -9.07 -5.04 5.90
C THR A 94 -9.40 -4.22 7.16
N PRO A 95 -10.69 -4.14 7.57
CA PRO A 95 -11.09 -3.42 8.78
C PRO A 95 -10.38 -3.89 10.06
N GLU A 96 -9.99 -5.17 10.14
CA GLU A 96 -9.22 -5.69 11.28
C GLU A 96 -7.83 -5.03 11.38
N ILE A 97 -7.14 -4.87 10.25
CA ILE A 97 -5.84 -4.21 10.21
C ILE A 97 -5.97 -2.72 10.49
N GLN A 98 -7.00 -2.07 9.97
CA GLN A 98 -7.26 -0.65 10.21
C GLN A 98 -7.47 -0.35 11.71
N LYS A 99 -8.11 -1.27 12.45
CA LYS A 99 -8.26 -1.15 13.92
C LYS A 99 -6.93 -1.29 14.66
N ILE A 100 -6.06 -2.21 14.23
CA ILE A 100 -4.72 -2.37 14.81
C ILE A 100 -3.86 -1.13 14.55
N TRP A 101 -4.08 -0.48 13.40
CA TRP A 101 -3.42 0.76 13.02
C TRP A 101 -3.94 2.00 13.76
N GLU A 102 -4.93 1.84 14.65
CA GLU A 102 -5.50 2.94 15.46
C GLU A 102 -5.99 4.13 14.64
N ARG A 103 -6.64 3.84 13.50
CA ARG A 103 -7.39 4.87 12.80
C ARG A 103 -8.53 5.37 13.71
N GLU A 104 -8.58 6.68 13.97
CA GLU A 104 -9.75 7.38 14.54
C GLU A 104 -10.97 7.36 13.58
#